data_AF-A0A6N4VET6-F1
#
_entry.id   AF-A0A6N4VET6-F1
#
_cell.length_a   1.000
_cell.length_b   1.000
_cell.length_c   1.000
_cell.angle_alpha   90.00
_cell.angle_beta   90.00
_cell.angle_gamma   90.00
#
_symmetry.space_group_name_H-M   'P 1'
#
loop_
_entity.id
_entity.type
_entity.pdbx_description
1 polymer ?
#
loop_
_entity_poly.entity_id
_entity_poly.type
_entity_poly.pdbx_seq_one_letter_code
_entity_poly.pdbx_strand_id
1 'polypeptide(L)'
;MSDQNKKALCCVCGTMRTCRRPRNHRAENYWLSGPIDRDWWRETGDLKCAECARVTTHAIIHPEKDTFRDHAEMMQRVATGNSHGHFNAAQLGEVAQKYRQGMPRNPYLNHFWYKSDAQEAWDAGKDTVIGLCGEPMKLTRDPSGPSASKKRSDDDDSRQIKPMTVRDQEYEDSDTGMWWREGDCVDCLRVWHLELLRQRRELLGTKMTEFLAVLLADKSGFPKKLDLHTVEYLIEALDSVRPSTTVSSEGMSR
;
A
#
# COMPACT_ATOMS: atom_id res chain seq x y z
N MET A 1 20.98 -9.31 20.02
CA MET A 1 20.61 -9.69 18.63
C MET A 1 21.41 -10.92 18.27
N SER A 2 20.75 -12.05 17.97
CA SER A 2 21.42 -13.34 17.75
C SER A 2 22.36 -13.30 16.54
N ASP A 3 23.53 -13.95 16.66
CA ASP A 3 24.56 -14.17 15.61
C ASP A 3 24.06 -15.08 14.45
N GLN A 4 22.91 -14.76 13.87
CA GLN A 4 22.42 -15.45 12.69
C GLN A 4 23.18 -14.95 11.45
N ASN A 5 23.53 -15.88 10.57
CA ASN A 5 24.04 -15.55 9.24
C ASN A 5 22.94 -14.80 8.48
N LYS A 6 23.06 -13.47 8.37
CA LYS A 6 22.17 -12.64 7.54
C LYS A 6 22.58 -12.74 6.08
N LYS A 7 21.62 -12.56 5.16
CA LYS A 7 21.92 -12.36 3.74
C LYS A 7 22.22 -10.87 3.51
N ALA A 8 23.11 -10.57 2.58
CA ALA A 8 23.49 -9.21 2.23
C ALA A 8 23.68 -9.10 0.71
N LEU A 9 23.04 -8.11 0.10
CA LEU A 9 23.09 -7.84 -1.34
C LEU A 9 24.02 -6.68 -1.62
N CYS A 10 25.02 -6.86 -2.49
CA CYS A 10 25.90 -5.76 -2.88
C CYS A 10 25.10 -4.69 -3.65
N CYS A 11 25.11 -3.44 -3.19
CA CYS A 11 24.39 -2.34 -3.84
C CYS A 11 25.02 -1.89 -5.17
N VAL A 12 26.21 -2.40 -5.52
CA VAL A 12 26.94 -2.05 -6.75
C VAL A 12 26.73 -3.10 -7.85
N CYS A 13 26.84 -4.39 -7.51
CA CYS A 13 26.82 -5.48 -8.49
C CYS A 13 25.68 -6.50 -8.28
N GLY A 14 24.85 -6.33 -7.25
CA GLY A 14 23.73 -7.23 -6.98
C GLY A 14 24.11 -8.63 -6.47
N THR A 15 25.40 -8.93 -6.25
CA THR A 15 25.80 -10.24 -5.75
C THR A 15 25.36 -10.45 -4.31
N MET A 16 24.69 -11.58 -4.05
CA MET A 16 24.27 -11.98 -2.72
C MET A 16 25.41 -12.66 -1.94
N ARG A 17 25.49 -12.35 -0.65
CA ARG A 17 26.45 -12.93 0.30
C ARG A 17 25.78 -13.21 1.62
N THR A 18 26.48 -13.92 2.49
CA THR A 18 26.12 -14.03 3.90
C THR A 18 27.08 -13.22 4.75
N CYS A 19 26.56 -12.54 5.78
CA CYS A 19 27.36 -11.85 6.78
C CYS A 19 26.82 -12.13 8.18
N ARG A 20 27.70 -12.16 9.19
CA ARG A 20 27.29 -12.17 10.60
C ARG A 20 27.25 -10.76 11.18
N ARG A 21 28.30 -9.98 10.90
CA ARG A 21 28.43 -8.61 11.38
C ARG A 21 29.07 -7.73 10.30
N PRO A 22 28.29 -6.87 9.63
CA PRO A 22 28.85 -5.91 8.69
C PRO A 22 29.58 -4.78 9.44
N ARG A 23 30.56 -4.17 8.76
CA ARG A 23 31.22 -2.95 9.27
C ARG A 23 30.30 -1.76 9.01
N ASN A 24 30.44 -0.69 9.80
CA ASN A 24 29.64 0.54 9.67
C ASN A 24 28.14 0.24 9.50
N HIS A 25 27.63 -0.72 10.28
CA HIS A 25 26.23 -1.14 10.22
C HIS A 25 25.33 0.05 10.54
N ARG A 26 24.44 0.36 9.59
CA ARG A 26 23.40 1.37 9.73
C ARG A 26 22.08 0.62 9.83
N ALA A 27 21.54 0.61 11.06
CA ALA A 27 20.23 0.06 11.31
C ALA A 27 19.17 0.92 10.65
N GLU A 28 18.10 0.30 10.19
CA GLU A 28 16.90 1.03 9.80
C GLU A 28 16.28 1.70 11.05
N ASN A 29 15.58 2.82 10.84
CA ASN A 29 14.82 3.47 11.89
C ASN A 29 13.52 2.71 12.19
N TYR A 30 13.64 1.53 12.83
CA TYR A 30 12.51 0.66 13.13
C TYR A 30 11.48 1.39 14.01
N TRP A 31 10.22 1.38 13.55
CA TRP A 31 9.09 2.01 14.20
C TRP A 31 9.31 3.48 14.58
N LEU A 32 10.19 4.19 13.86
CA LEU A 32 10.52 5.59 14.14
C LEU A 32 11.04 5.78 15.57
N SER A 33 11.81 4.81 16.07
CA SER A 33 12.48 4.90 17.38
C SER A 33 13.55 6.01 17.43
N GLY A 34 14.04 6.45 16.28
CA GLY A 34 14.85 7.65 16.08
C GLY A 34 14.15 8.71 15.22
N PRO A 35 14.81 9.85 14.95
CA PRO A 35 14.26 10.93 14.12
C PRO A 35 13.88 10.43 12.72
N ILE A 36 12.76 10.91 12.18
CA ILE A 36 12.36 10.65 10.79
C ILE A 36 13.26 11.50 9.88
N ASP A 37 14.29 10.88 9.34
CA ASP A 37 15.22 11.47 8.39
C ASP A 37 14.65 11.43 6.95
N ARG A 38 15.35 12.12 6.04
CA ARG A 38 15.00 12.13 4.61
C ARG A 38 15.57 10.92 3.88
N ASP A 39 16.50 10.24 4.52
CA ASP A 39 17.27 9.13 3.99
C ASP A 39 16.58 7.83 4.39
N TRP A 40 15.61 7.39 3.59
CA TRP A 40 14.86 6.15 3.79
C TRP A 40 15.70 4.92 3.46
N TRP A 41 16.85 4.83 4.11
CA TRP A 41 17.83 3.79 3.87
C TRP A 41 17.31 2.46 4.39
N ARG A 42 17.46 1.43 3.55
CA ARG A 42 17.34 0.05 3.98
C ARG A 42 18.45 -0.26 5.00
N GLU A 43 18.26 -1.27 5.84
CA GLU A 43 19.32 -1.75 6.74
C GLU A 43 20.59 -2.04 5.90
N THR A 44 21.70 -1.35 6.17
CA THR A 44 22.90 -1.43 5.33
C THR A 44 24.17 -1.66 6.14
N GLY A 45 25.20 -2.16 5.48
CA GLY A 45 26.55 -2.17 6.04
C GLY A 45 27.63 -2.51 5.02
N ASP A 46 28.87 -2.30 5.42
CA ASP A 46 30.03 -2.43 4.54
C ASP A 46 30.63 -3.84 4.62
N LEU A 47 30.83 -4.45 3.46
CA LEU A 47 31.41 -5.78 3.30
C LEU A 47 32.37 -5.79 2.11
N LYS A 48 33.40 -6.65 2.16
CA LYS A 48 34.26 -6.89 0.99
C LYS A 48 33.49 -7.69 -0.05
N CYS A 49 33.22 -7.07 -1.20
CA CYS A 49 32.65 -7.76 -2.34
C CYS A 49 33.76 -8.46 -3.14
N ALA A 50 33.67 -9.77 -3.29
CA ALA A 50 34.51 -10.60 -4.15
C ALA A 50 34.36 -10.24 -5.64
N GLU A 51 33.15 -9.96 -6.13
CA GLU A 51 32.93 -9.57 -7.53
C GLU A 51 33.47 -8.16 -7.82
N CYS A 52 33.27 -7.21 -6.90
CA CYS A 52 33.82 -5.87 -7.05
C CYS A 52 35.28 -5.75 -6.61
N ALA A 53 35.86 -6.82 -6.03
CA ALA A 53 37.17 -6.88 -5.39
C ALA A 53 37.48 -5.79 -4.33
N ARG A 54 36.48 -5.03 -3.88
CA ARG A 54 36.63 -3.89 -2.94
C ARG A 54 35.55 -3.90 -1.85
N VAL A 55 35.73 -3.07 -0.82
CA VAL A 55 34.69 -2.84 0.19
C VAL A 55 33.57 -2.02 -0.45
N THR A 56 32.35 -2.53 -0.39
CA THR A 56 31.15 -1.86 -0.90
C THR A 56 30.04 -1.92 0.14
N THR A 57 29.09 -1.01 0.02
CA THR A 57 27.86 -1.01 0.82
C THR A 57 26.94 -2.13 0.33
N HIS A 58 26.37 -2.87 1.28
CA HIS A 58 25.44 -3.96 1.03
C HIS A 58 24.12 -3.71 1.78
N ALA A 59 23.01 -4.02 1.13
CA ALA A 59 21.69 -4.06 1.74
C ALA A 59 21.55 -5.38 2.52
N ILE A 60 21.26 -5.28 3.82
CA ILE A 60 21.08 -6.41 4.71
C ILE A 60 19.65 -6.92 4.54
N ILE A 61 19.53 -8.23 4.31
CA ILE A 61 18.26 -8.90 4.09
C ILE A 61 17.96 -9.73 5.34
N HIS A 62 16.85 -9.37 5.97
CA HIS A 62 16.30 -10.09 7.10
C HIS A 62 15.85 -11.52 6.71
N PRO A 63 15.99 -12.50 7.61
CA PRO A 63 15.46 -13.85 7.41
C PRO A 63 13.94 -13.86 7.19
N GLU A 64 13.42 -14.92 6.57
CA GLU A 64 12.00 -15.00 6.19
C GLU A 64 11.01 -14.91 7.36
N LYS A 65 11.44 -15.33 8.56
CA LYS A 65 10.62 -15.34 9.78
C LYS A 65 10.88 -14.13 10.70
N ASP A 66 11.68 -13.18 10.25
CA ASP A 66 11.97 -11.97 11.02
C ASP A 66 10.76 -11.03 10.99
N THR A 67 10.39 -10.49 12.15
CA THR A 67 9.28 -9.53 12.29
C THR A 67 9.53 -8.23 11.52
N PHE A 68 10.79 -7.91 11.23
CA PHE A 68 11.19 -6.68 10.54
C PHE A 68 11.50 -6.88 9.05
N ARG A 69 11.24 -8.08 8.50
CA ARG A 69 11.62 -8.44 7.14
C ARG A 69 11.19 -7.43 6.08
N ASP A 70 9.93 -7.04 6.15
CA ASP A 70 9.29 -6.15 5.18
C ASP A 70 9.00 -4.77 5.81
N HIS A 71 9.72 -4.41 6.88
CA HIS A 71 9.48 -3.17 7.62
C HIS A 71 9.65 -1.94 6.71
N ALA A 72 10.72 -1.86 5.93
CA ALA A 72 10.94 -0.76 4.99
C ALA A 72 9.80 -0.61 3.97
N GLU A 73 9.28 -1.74 3.45
CA GLU A 73 8.18 -1.76 2.48
C GLU A 73 6.85 -1.35 3.13
N MET A 74 6.63 -1.78 4.38
CA MET A 74 5.51 -1.35 5.19
C MET A 74 5.57 0.16 5.48
N MET A 75 6.73 0.70 5.86
CA MET A 75 6.93 2.13 6.08
C MET A 75 6.73 2.95 4.81
N GLN A 76 7.20 2.45 3.65
CA GLN A 76 6.92 3.08 2.37
C GLN A 76 5.41 3.16 2.10
N ARG A 77 4.65 2.09 2.36
CA ARG A 77 3.19 2.11 2.18
C ARG A 77 2.52 3.11 3.12
N VAL A 78 2.99 3.21 4.36
CA VAL A 78 2.51 4.21 5.33
C VAL A 78 2.75 5.62 4.80
N ALA A 79 3.97 5.89 4.33
CA ALA A 79 4.32 7.17 3.74
C ALA A 79 3.53 7.54 2.49
N THR A 80 3.08 6.55 1.72
CA THR A 80 2.25 6.75 0.52
C THR A 80 0.75 6.56 0.76
N GLY A 81 0.29 6.74 2.00
CA GLY A 81 -1.13 6.92 2.31
C GLY A 81 -1.82 5.77 3.05
N ASN A 82 -1.10 4.72 3.47
CA ASN A 82 -1.70 3.71 4.34
C ASN A 82 -1.73 4.16 5.80
N SER A 83 -2.87 3.89 6.45
CA SER A 83 -2.92 3.87 7.90
C SER A 83 -2.21 2.62 8.44
N HIS A 84 -1.65 2.75 9.65
CA HIS A 84 -1.07 1.63 10.37
C HIS A 84 -1.26 1.86 11.87
N GLY A 85 -1.65 0.82 12.60
CA GLY A 85 -2.08 0.95 14.01
C GLY A 85 -1.01 1.43 14.98
N HIS A 86 0.26 1.42 14.57
CA HIS A 86 1.38 1.94 15.37
C HIS A 86 1.58 3.46 15.27
N PHE A 87 0.88 4.16 14.37
CA PHE A 87 1.05 5.60 14.15
C PHE A 87 -0.25 6.36 14.31
N ASN A 88 -0.18 7.53 14.94
CA ASN A 88 -1.29 8.48 14.98
C ASN A 88 -1.31 9.37 13.71
N ALA A 89 -2.38 10.14 13.51
CA ALA A 89 -2.55 10.98 12.33
C ALA A 89 -1.43 12.01 12.10
N ALA A 90 -0.88 12.60 13.17
CA ALA A 90 0.22 13.57 13.06
C ALA A 90 1.52 12.89 12.60
N GLN A 91 1.84 11.72 13.17
CA GLN A 91 3.00 10.92 12.76
C GLN A 91 2.88 10.44 11.31
N LEU A 92 1.69 10.01 10.88
CA LEU A 92 1.44 9.64 9.48
C LEU A 92 1.72 10.81 8.53
N GLY A 93 1.28 12.02 8.91
CA GLY A 93 1.56 13.24 8.14
C GLY A 93 3.05 13.58 8.06
N GLU A 94 3.77 13.45 9.18
CA GLU A 94 5.23 13.70 9.23
C GLU A 94 6.01 12.68 8.38
N VAL A 95 5.68 11.39 8.51
CA VAL A 95 6.26 10.30 7.70
C VAL A 95 6.07 10.58 6.21
N ALA A 96 4.84 10.90 5.79
CA ALA A 96 4.54 11.22 4.40
C ALA A 96 5.33 12.45 3.92
N GLN A 97 5.44 13.51 4.74
CA GLN A 97 6.19 14.71 4.40
C GLN A 97 7.69 14.42 4.23
N LYS A 98 8.32 13.71 5.17
CA LYS A 98 9.75 13.39 5.14
C LYS A 98 10.10 12.43 4.00
N TYR A 99 9.22 11.46 3.71
CA TYR A 99 9.33 10.57 2.57
C TYR A 99 9.38 11.33 1.24
N ARG A 100 8.48 12.30 1.06
CA ARG A 100 8.47 13.15 -0.14
C ARG A 100 9.74 13.98 -0.30
N GLN A 101 10.31 14.46 0.79
CA GLN A 101 11.55 15.25 0.73
C GLN A 101 12.77 14.41 0.33
N GLY A 102 12.72 13.08 0.48
CA GLY A 102 13.84 12.18 0.24
C GLY A 102 13.96 11.63 -1.19
N MET A 103 12.90 11.72 -2.00
CA MET A 103 12.88 11.12 -3.34
C MET A 103 12.33 12.08 -4.40
N PRO A 104 12.97 12.16 -5.59
CA PRO A 104 12.39 12.78 -6.77
C PRO A 104 11.04 12.14 -7.10
N ARG A 105 10.03 12.97 -7.39
CA ARG A 105 8.68 12.52 -7.75
C ARG A 105 8.42 12.86 -9.20
N ASN A 106 7.71 11.97 -9.88
CA ASN A 106 7.24 12.21 -11.22
C ASN A 106 6.12 13.27 -11.18
N PRO A 107 6.33 14.48 -11.70
CA PRO A 107 5.34 15.55 -11.66
C PRO A 107 4.18 15.34 -12.65
N TYR A 108 4.29 14.36 -13.55
CA TYR A 108 3.31 14.05 -14.61
C TYR A 108 2.33 12.95 -14.20
N LEU A 109 2.25 12.61 -12.91
CA LEU A 109 1.26 11.65 -12.41
C LEU A 109 -0.10 12.30 -12.16
N ASN A 110 -1.16 11.60 -12.55
CA ASN A 110 -2.52 11.94 -12.20
C ASN A 110 -2.80 11.44 -10.78
N HIS A 111 -2.96 12.37 -9.84
CA HIS A 111 -3.32 12.05 -8.46
C HIS A 111 -4.84 12.07 -8.28
N PHE A 112 -5.30 11.25 -7.36
CA PHE A 112 -6.70 11.18 -6.95
C PHE A 112 -6.84 11.79 -5.55
N TRP A 113 -7.97 12.44 -5.29
CA TRP A 113 -8.36 13.02 -4.01
C TRP A 113 -9.89 12.94 -3.87
N TYR A 114 -10.38 13.00 -2.63
CA TYR A 114 -11.83 13.07 -2.42
C TYR A 114 -12.36 14.45 -2.80
N LYS A 115 -13.49 14.48 -3.51
CA LYS A 115 -14.13 15.72 -3.94
C LYS A 115 -14.56 16.57 -2.74
N SER A 116 -15.01 15.95 -1.66
CA SER A 116 -15.35 16.61 -0.39
C SER A 116 -14.17 17.43 0.15
N ASP A 117 -13.00 16.80 0.24
CA ASP A 117 -11.81 17.40 0.85
C ASP A 117 -11.26 18.54 -0.02
N ALA A 118 -11.33 18.38 -1.34
CA ALA A 118 -11.00 19.45 -2.27
C ALA A 118 -11.97 20.63 -2.16
N GLN A 119 -13.27 20.36 -2.02
CA GLN A 119 -14.26 21.43 -1.87
C GLN A 119 -14.08 22.16 -0.54
N GLU A 120 -13.87 21.44 0.56
CA GLU A 120 -13.60 22.03 1.87
C GLU A 120 -12.33 22.92 1.83
N ALA A 121 -11.26 22.44 1.20
CA ALA A 121 -10.04 23.22 1.02
C ALA A 121 -10.30 24.50 0.20
N TRP A 122 -11.03 24.39 -0.91
CA TRP A 122 -11.41 25.51 -1.76
C TRP A 122 -12.26 26.55 -1.02
N ASP A 123 -13.30 26.10 -0.31
CA ASP A 123 -14.20 26.96 0.47
C ASP A 123 -13.46 27.65 1.63
N ALA A 124 -12.42 27.00 2.18
CA ALA A 124 -11.51 27.58 3.16
C ALA A 124 -10.46 28.54 2.55
N GLY A 125 -10.52 28.80 1.24
CA GLY A 125 -9.58 29.67 0.52
C GLY A 125 -8.19 29.08 0.33
N LYS A 126 -8.03 27.76 0.47
CA LYS A 126 -6.77 27.06 0.20
C LYS A 126 -6.70 26.69 -1.28
N ASP A 127 -5.51 26.84 -1.85
CA ASP A 127 -5.22 26.49 -3.26
C ASP A 127 -4.59 25.10 -3.39
N THR A 128 -4.60 24.30 -2.32
CA THR A 128 -4.00 22.97 -2.27
C THR A 128 -4.91 21.96 -1.57
N VAL A 129 -4.92 20.73 -2.08
CA VAL A 129 -5.57 19.56 -1.48
C VAL A 129 -4.55 18.43 -1.32
N ILE A 130 -4.76 17.54 -0.36
CA ILE A 130 -3.91 16.35 -0.20
C ILE A 130 -4.51 15.20 -1.02
N GLY A 131 -3.74 14.64 -1.95
CA GLY A 131 -4.11 13.44 -2.67
C GLY A 131 -4.14 12.20 -1.77
N LEU A 132 -4.78 11.13 -2.22
CA LEU A 132 -4.87 9.86 -1.47
C LEU A 132 -3.51 9.25 -1.13
N CYS A 133 -2.50 9.50 -1.95
CA CYS A 133 -1.11 9.11 -1.70
C CYS A 133 -0.37 10.02 -0.69
N GLY A 134 -1.03 11.05 -0.16
CA GLY A 134 -0.49 12.07 0.73
C GLY A 134 0.14 13.28 0.03
N GLU A 135 0.25 13.29 -1.30
CA GLU A 135 0.92 14.36 -2.06
C GLU A 135 0.07 15.63 -2.16
N PRO A 136 0.62 16.83 -1.89
CA PRO A 136 -0.12 18.08 -2.05
C PRO A 136 -0.32 18.40 -3.53
N MET A 137 -1.57 18.61 -3.93
CA MET A 137 -1.97 18.94 -5.29
C MET A 137 -2.51 20.35 -5.33
N LYS A 138 -2.11 21.12 -6.33
CA LYS A 138 -2.63 22.47 -6.55
C LYS A 138 -4.06 22.39 -7.13
N LEU A 139 -4.99 23.08 -6.48
CA LEU A 139 -6.33 23.32 -7.00
C LEU A 139 -6.27 24.52 -7.95
N THR A 140 -6.47 24.29 -9.25
CA THR A 140 -6.45 25.34 -10.28
C THR A 140 -7.84 25.86 -10.64
N ARG A 141 -8.89 25.23 -10.13
CA ARG A 141 -10.29 25.55 -10.40
C ARG A 141 -11.18 25.05 -9.27
N ASP A 142 -12.38 25.63 -9.19
CA ASP A 142 -13.44 25.19 -8.29
C ASP A 142 -13.76 23.70 -8.50
N PRO A 143 -13.61 22.85 -7.46
CA PRO A 143 -13.92 21.42 -7.54
C PRO A 143 -15.40 21.10 -7.79
N SER A 144 -16.32 21.99 -7.40
CA SER A 144 -17.77 21.83 -7.61
C SER A 144 -18.19 22.08 -9.06
N GLY A 145 -17.37 22.83 -9.80
CA GLY A 145 -17.65 23.24 -11.17
C GLY A 145 -17.74 22.06 -12.15
N PRO A 146 -18.40 22.24 -13.30
CA PRO A 146 -18.44 21.22 -14.34
C PRO A 146 -17.01 20.89 -14.79
N SER A 147 -16.59 19.65 -14.53
CA SER A 147 -15.32 19.12 -14.98
C SER A 147 -15.21 19.24 -16.50
N ALA A 148 -14.25 20.02 -17.01
CA ALA A 148 -13.94 20.06 -18.44
C ALA A 148 -13.43 18.70 -18.97
N SER A 149 -13.06 17.78 -18.07
CA SER A 149 -12.60 16.44 -18.39
C SER A 149 -13.71 15.42 -18.14
N LYS A 150 -14.55 15.22 -19.15
CA LYS A 150 -15.53 14.11 -19.27
C LYS A 150 -14.91 12.70 -19.30
N LYS A 151 -13.62 12.54 -19.01
CA LYS A 151 -12.88 11.32 -19.38
C LYS A 151 -12.76 10.26 -18.29
N ARG A 152 -12.98 10.59 -17.01
CA ARG A 152 -12.90 9.63 -15.89
C ARG A 152 -13.76 9.97 -14.69
N SER A 153 -14.89 10.66 -14.92
CA SER A 153 -15.97 10.58 -13.95
C SER A 153 -16.59 9.18 -14.06
N ASP A 154 -15.95 8.18 -13.46
CA ASP A 154 -16.77 7.16 -12.85
C ASP A 154 -17.52 7.92 -11.74
N ASP A 155 -18.74 8.37 -12.02
CA ASP A 155 -19.64 9.09 -11.11
C ASP A 155 -20.03 8.25 -9.86
N ASP A 156 -19.26 7.21 -9.57
CA ASP A 156 -19.54 6.18 -8.59
C ASP A 156 -18.22 5.84 -7.86
N ASP A 157 -18.00 6.51 -6.73
CA ASP A 157 -16.89 6.28 -5.79
C ASP A 157 -16.82 4.81 -5.30
N SER A 158 -17.80 3.99 -5.66
CA SER A 158 -17.89 2.58 -5.25
C SER A 158 -17.25 1.60 -6.24
N ARG A 159 -16.58 2.06 -7.32
CA ARG A 159 -16.00 1.16 -8.34
C ARG A 159 -14.48 1.08 -8.31
N GLN A 160 -13.97 -0.05 -8.78
CA GLN A 160 -12.54 -0.20 -9.05
C GLN A 160 -12.16 0.68 -10.24
N ILE A 161 -11.30 1.65 -10.00
CA ILE A 161 -10.74 2.48 -11.07
C ILE A 161 -9.73 1.65 -11.85
N LYS A 162 -9.92 1.53 -13.16
CA LYS A 162 -8.93 0.91 -14.05
C LYS A 162 -7.77 1.90 -14.32
N PRO A 163 -6.50 1.49 -14.20
CA PRO A 163 -5.37 2.35 -14.54
C PRO A 163 -5.45 2.91 -15.96
N MET A 164 -4.90 4.11 -16.19
CA MET A 164 -4.80 4.72 -17.51
C MET A 164 -3.88 3.90 -18.40
N THR A 165 -4.23 3.84 -19.69
CA THR A 165 -3.26 3.44 -20.69
C THR A 165 -2.14 4.47 -20.70
N VAL A 166 -0.95 4.03 -20.29
CA VAL A 166 0.27 4.84 -20.30
C VAL A 166 0.66 5.07 -21.76
N ARG A 167 0.97 6.32 -22.10
CA ARG A 167 1.52 6.67 -23.40
C ARG A 167 3.03 6.40 -23.38
N ASP A 168 3.61 6.05 -24.52
CA ASP A 168 5.07 5.81 -24.63
C ASP A 168 5.91 7.12 -24.65
N GLN A 169 5.29 8.27 -24.40
CA GLN A 169 5.96 9.55 -24.35
C GLN A 169 6.62 9.76 -22.98
N GLU A 170 7.90 10.10 -23.00
CA GLU A 170 8.67 10.52 -21.83
C GLU A 170 8.98 12.02 -21.89
N TYR A 171 9.11 12.63 -20.72
CA TYR A 171 9.39 14.04 -20.52
C TYR A 171 10.61 14.19 -19.62
N GLU A 172 11.56 14.99 -20.05
CA GLU A 172 12.70 15.37 -19.22
C GLU A 172 12.28 16.46 -18.25
N ASP A 173 12.51 16.22 -16.96
CA ASP A 173 12.38 17.23 -15.92
C ASP A 173 13.69 18.01 -15.81
N SER A 174 13.64 19.29 -16.15
CA SER A 174 14.81 20.18 -16.17
C SER A 174 15.45 20.35 -14.78
N ASP A 175 14.69 20.18 -13.71
CA ASP A 175 15.17 20.42 -12.35
C ASP A 175 15.91 19.21 -11.77
N THR A 176 15.52 17.99 -12.18
CA THR A 176 16.11 16.74 -11.69
C THR A 176 16.96 15.99 -12.71
N GLY A 177 16.86 16.33 -14.00
CA GLY A 177 17.48 15.60 -15.11
C GLY A 177 16.91 14.21 -15.32
N MET A 178 15.76 13.91 -14.72
CA MET A 178 15.10 12.61 -14.81
C MET A 178 14.05 12.60 -15.92
N TRP A 179 13.80 11.40 -16.45
CA TRP A 179 12.81 11.17 -17.48
C TRP A 179 11.58 10.52 -16.87
N TRP A 180 10.42 11.12 -17.15
CA TRP A 180 9.16 10.77 -16.52
C TRP A 180 8.09 10.48 -17.55
N ARG A 181 7.14 9.60 -17.20
CA ARG A 181 5.98 9.26 -18.04
C ARG A 181 4.70 9.80 -17.43
N GLU A 182 3.76 10.19 -18.28
CA GLU A 182 2.38 10.42 -17.86
C GLU A 182 1.73 9.10 -17.42
N GLY A 183 0.99 9.13 -16.31
CA GLY A 183 0.28 7.95 -15.81
C GLY A 183 -0.57 8.27 -14.60
N ASP A 184 -1.30 7.29 -14.11
CA ASP A 184 -1.97 7.41 -12.82
C ASP A 184 -0.98 7.21 -11.68
N CYS A 185 -1.15 7.96 -10.59
CA CYS A 185 -0.41 7.71 -9.37
C CYS A 185 -0.79 6.33 -8.81
N VAL A 186 0.15 5.38 -8.88
CA VAL A 186 -0.04 4.00 -8.42
C VAL A 186 -0.39 3.94 -6.93
N ASP A 187 0.19 4.84 -6.12
CA ASP A 187 -0.12 4.92 -4.69
C ASP A 187 -1.57 5.36 -4.44
N CYS A 188 -2.07 6.36 -5.18
CA CYS A 188 -3.47 6.77 -5.08
C CYS A 188 -4.42 5.64 -5.48
N LEU A 189 -4.15 4.93 -6.59
CA LEU A 189 -4.94 3.78 -7.02
C LEU A 189 -4.95 2.67 -5.96
N ARG A 190 -3.78 2.40 -5.38
CA ARG A 190 -3.63 1.41 -4.30
C ARG A 190 -4.46 1.77 -3.08
N VAL A 191 -4.37 3.02 -2.60
CA VAL A 191 -5.16 3.50 -1.45
C VAL A 191 -6.65 3.40 -1.75
N TRP A 192 -7.08 3.84 -2.94
CA TRP A 192 -8.47 3.73 -3.40
C TRP A 192 -8.99 2.28 -3.38
N HIS A 193 -8.26 1.35 -3.99
CA HIS A 193 -8.69 -0.04 -4.06
C HIS A 193 -8.70 -0.73 -2.70
N LEU A 194 -7.78 -0.37 -1.78
CA LEU A 194 -7.79 -0.87 -0.41
C LEU A 194 -9.00 -0.36 0.38
N GLU A 195 -9.32 0.92 0.25
CA GLU A 195 -10.48 1.52 0.89
C GLU A 195 -11.78 0.92 0.35
N LEU A 196 -11.88 0.75 -0.98
CA LEU A 196 -12.99 0.05 -1.60
C LEU A 196 -13.12 -1.38 -1.06
N LEU A 197 -12.01 -2.12 -0.95
CA LEU A 197 -12.03 -3.47 -0.38
C LEU A 197 -12.53 -3.47 1.07
N ARG A 198 -12.12 -2.50 1.90
CA ARG A 198 -12.61 -2.34 3.28
C ARG A 198 -14.11 -2.13 3.30
N GLN A 199 -14.62 -1.17 2.53
CA GLN A 199 -16.06 -0.87 2.43
C GLN A 199 -16.86 -2.08 1.94
N ARG A 200 -16.36 -2.82 0.95
CA ARG A 200 -17.01 -4.04 0.44
C ARG A 200 -17.02 -5.17 1.47
N ARG A 201 -15.96 -5.30 2.29
CA ARG A 201 -15.93 -6.26 3.41
C ARG A 201 -16.96 -5.90 4.49
N GLU A 202 -17.12 -4.63 4.82
CA GLU A 202 -18.12 -4.15 5.78
C GLU A 202 -19.54 -4.39 5.26
N LEU A 203 -19.81 -4.02 4.01
CA LEU A 203 -21.10 -4.27 3.37
C LEU A 203 -21.41 -5.78 3.32
N LEU A 204 -20.42 -6.60 2.96
CA LEU A 204 -20.56 -8.06 2.97
C LEU A 204 -20.89 -8.56 4.38
N GLY A 205 -20.18 -8.09 5.41
CA GLY A 205 -20.45 -8.46 6.81
C GLY A 205 -21.87 -8.12 7.26
N THR A 206 -22.34 -6.92 6.92
CA THR A 206 -23.74 -6.50 7.18
C THR A 206 -24.74 -7.40 6.46
N LYS A 207 -24.53 -7.65 5.15
CA LYS A 207 -25.42 -8.50 4.35
C LYS A 207 -25.44 -9.95 4.82
N MET A 208 -24.29 -10.50 5.22
CA MET A 208 -24.19 -11.83 5.82
C MET A 208 -24.92 -11.90 7.17
N THR A 209 -24.84 -10.86 7.99
CA THR A 209 -25.54 -10.79 9.27
C THR A 209 -27.06 -10.72 9.08
N GLU A 210 -27.54 -9.88 8.15
CA GLU A 210 -28.94 -9.82 7.75
C GLU A 210 -29.43 -11.18 7.25
N PHE A 211 -28.66 -11.83 6.38
CA PHE A 211 -28.95 -13.15 5.84
C PHE A 211 -29.05 -14.22 6.94
N LEU A 212 -28.07 -14.27 7.86
CA LEU A 212 -28.07 -15.20 8.99
C LEU A 212 -29.27 -14.99 9.91
N ALA A 213 -29.65 -13.74 10.18
CA ALA A 213 -30.83 -13.44 10.99
C ALA A 213 -32.12 -13.97 10.33
N VAL A 214 -32.25 -13.79 9.01
CA VAL A 214 -33.38 -14.35 8.23
C VAL A 214 -33.36 -15.88 8.26
N LEU A 215 -32.19 -16.50 8.03
CA LEU A 215 -32.03 -17.95 8.03
C LEU A 215 -32.38 -18.58 9.39
N LEU A 216 -31.95 -17.96 10.50
CA LEU A 216 -32.23 -18.46 11.86
C LEU A 216 -33.67 -18.22 12.31
N ALA A 217 -34.36 -17.24 11.73
CA ALA A 217 -35.78 -16.99 11.99
C ALA A 217 -36.69 -17.96 11.22
N ASP A 218 -36.21 -18.53 10.11
CA ASP A 218 -36.94 -19.46 9.24
C ASP A 218 -36.94 -20.91 9.78
N LYS A 219 -37.40 -21.09 11.03
CA LYS A 219 -37.46 -22.40 11.72
C LYS A 219 -38.76 -23.18 11.48
N SER A 220 -39.71 -22.61 10.75
CA SER A 220 -41.11 -23.07 10.76
C SER A 220 -41.55 -23.94 9.58
N GLY A 221 -40.63 -24.40 8.73
CA GLY A 221 -40.92 -25.37 7.67
C GLY A 221 -41.76 -24.79 6.52
N PHE A 222 -41.07 -24.45 5.42
CA PHE A 222 -41.59 -24.19 4.07
C PHE A 222 -42.68 -23.11 3.88
N PRO A 223 -42.43 -22.14 2.97
CA PRO A 223 -41.20 -21.35 2.78
C PRO A 223 -41.51 -19.85 3.03
N LYS A 224 -40.54 -18.92 2.89
CA LYS A 224 -40.81 -17.68 2.09
C LYS A 224 -39.68 -16.69 1.77
N LYS A 225 -38.41 -16.86 2.14
CA LYS A 225 -37.40 -15.84 1.75
C LYS A 225 -36.14 -16.34 1.05
N LEU A 226 -35.70 -17.55 1.31
CA LEU A 226 -34.47 -18.10 0.74
C LEU A 226 -34.79 -19.46 0.12
N ASP A 227 -34.63 -19.59 -1.19
CA ASP A 227 -34.81 -20.85 -1.90
C ASP A 227 -33.54 -21.70 -1.87
N LEU A 228 -33.70 -22.99 -2.20
CA LEU A 228 -32.58 -23.95 -2.22
C LEU A 228 -31.45 -23.46 -3.13
N HIS A 229 -31.78 -22.90 -4.29
CA HIS A 229 -30.81 -22.40 -5.26
C HIS A 229 -29.93 -21.27 -4.69
N THR A 230 -30.52 -20.31 -3.96
CA THR A 230 -29.77 -19.23 -3.32
C THR A 230 -28.82 -19.76 -2.26
N VAL A 231 -29.26 -20.75 -1.48
CA VAL A 231 -28.42 -21.38 -0.44
C VAL A 231 -27.26 -22.16 -1.07
N GLU A 232 -27.53 -22.95 -2.11
CA GLU A 232 -26.51 -23.70 -2.85
C GLU A 232 -25.46 -22.77 -3.48
N TYR A 233 -25.90 -21.70 -4.13
CA TYR A 233 -25.00 -20.69 -4.71
C TYR A 233 -24.06 -20.06 -3.67
N LEU A 234 -24.59 -19.74 -2.48
CA LEU A 234 -23.78 -19.17 -1.39
C LEU A 234 -22.77 -20.18 -0.83
N ILE A 235 -23.14 -21.46 -0.72
CA ILE A 235 -22.22 -22.53 -0.31
C ILE A 235 -21.07 -22.65 -1.32
N GLU A 236 -21.38 -22.75 -2.61
CA GLU A 236 -20.38 -22.85 -3.68
C GLU A 236 -19.45 -21.63 -3.70
N ALA A 237 -20.00 -20.42 -3.57
CA ALA A 237 -19.21 -19.19 -3.51
C ALA A 237 -18.24 -19.19 -2.32
N LEU A 238 -18.68 -19.64 -1.13
CA LEU A 238 -17.83 -19.71 0.07
C LEU A 238 -16.77 -20.80 -0.04
N ASP A 239 -17.11 -21.96 -0.58
CA ASP A 239 -16.17 -23.08 -0.75
C ASP A 239 -15.10 -22.76 -1.80
N SER A 240 -15.43 -22.00 -2.85
CA SER A 240 -14.45 -21.52 -3.84
C SER A 240 -13.37 -20.58 -3.26
N VAL A 241 -13.67 -19.93 -2.13
CA VAL A 241 -12.79 -18.96 -1.46
C VAL A 241 -11.94 -19.64 -0.37
N ARG A 242 -12.32 -20.83 0.11
CA ARG A 242 -11.48 -21.57 1.05
C ARG A 242 -10.21 -22.01 0.32
N PRO A 243 -9.01 -21.51 0.68
CA PRO A 243 -7.80 -22.20 0.28
C PRO A 243 -7.91 -23.63 0.82
N SER A 244 -7.36 -24.60 0.11
CA SER A 244 -7.20 -25.97 0.59
C SER A 244 -6.34 -25.99 1.85
N THR A 245 -6.92 -25.63 2.99
CA THR A 245 -6.40 -25.94 4.32
C THR A 245 -6.61 -27.42 4.51
N THR A 246 -5.74 -28.22 3.90
CA THR A 246 -5.39 -29.54 4.41
C THR A 246 -4.80 -29.31 5.80
N VAL A 247 -5.67 -29.32 6.81
CA VAL A 247 -5.27 -29.61 8.17
C VAL A 247 -4.83 -31.08 8.13
N SER A 248 -3.52 -31.31 7.97
CA SER A 248 -2.94 -32.63 8.18
C SER A 248 -3.18 -33.02 9.63
N SER A 249 -4.23 -33.79 9.85
CA SER A 249 -4.43 -34.55 11.07
C SER A 249 -3.59 -35.83 11.00
N GLU A 250 -2.27 -35.67 10.99
CA GLU A 250 -1.35 -36.74 11.33
C GLU A 250 -0.74 -36.41 12.68
N GLY A 251 -1.08 -37.21 13.71
CA GLY A 251 -0.35 -37.18 14.97
C GLY A 251 -1.19 -37.23 16.25
N MET A 252 -2.27 -38.01 16.30
CA MET A 252 -2.73 -38.55 17.59
C MET A 252 -2.84 -40.07 17.51
N SER A 253 -1.68 -40.70 17.67
CA SER A 253 -1.55 -42.08 18.13
C SER A 253 -0.36 -42.14 19.07
N ARG A 254 -0.65 -42.05 20.37
CA ARG A 254 0.07 -42.72 21.45
C ARG A 254 -0.95 -43.15 22.48
#